data_AF-A0A6N8FYB5-F1
#
_entry.id   AF-A0A6N8FYB5-F1
#
_cell.length_a   1.000
_cell.length_b   1.000
_cell.length_c   1.000
_cell.angle_alpha   90.00
_cell.angle_beta   90.00
_cell.angle_gamma   90.00
#
_symmetry.space_group_name_H-M   'P 1'
#
loop_
_entity.id
_entity.type
_entity.pdbx_description
1 polymer ?
#
loop_
_entity_poly.entity_id
_entity_poly.type
_entity_poly.pdbx_seq_one_letter_code
_entity_poly.pdbx_strand_id
1 'polypeptide(L)'
;MNLQKLKATTYEIAEVKTIRQLKIKYEDLKALDMRRRSSWEQALAIAQQHQEKFASWLENPPDEYKELFAEIDRVSGDYDNQLALLKQKQQAVISIADDLEGLADEIYDEGDRLKQEVEIARQIAQQADLN
;
A
#
# COMPACT_ATOMS: atom_id res chain seq x y z
N MET A 1 -41.50 -21.40 -10.13
CA MET A 1 -40.12 -21.86 -10.44
C MET A 1 -40.03 -23.36 -10.26
N ASN A 2 -39.22 -24.09 -11.06
CA ASN A 2 -38.95 -25.51 -10.76
C ASN A 2 -37.93 -25.61 -9.60
N LEU A 3 -37.83 -26.77 -8.94
CA LEU A 3 -37.01 -26.93 -7.73
C LEU A 3 -35.51 -26.76 -8.00
N GLN A 4 -35.02 -27.19 -9.16
CA GLN A 4 -33.61 -27.05 -9.51
C GLN A 4 -33.22 -25.58 -9.69
N LYS A 5 -34.05 -24.80 -10.41
CA LYS A 5 -33.86 -23.36 -10.58
C LYS A 5 -33.98 -22.64 -9.24
N LEU A 6 -34.90 -23.06 -8.37
CA LEU A 6 -35.01 -22.53 -7.00
C LEU A 6 -33.73 -22.70 -6.19
N LYS A 7 -33.14 -23.89 -6.21
CA LYS A 7 -31.85 -24.15 -5.55
C LYS A 7 -30.73 -23.30 -6.14
N ALA A 8 -30.61 -23.28 -7.47
CA ALA A 8 -29.59 -22.53 -8.17
C ALA A 8 -29.64 -21.03 -7.84
N THR A 9 -30.83 -20.41 -7.95
CA THR A 9 -31.03 -19.00 -7.62
C THR A 9 -30.75 -18.70 -6.16
N THR A 10 -31.16 -19.58 -5.24
CA THR A 10 -30.87 -19.39 -3.80
C THR A 10 -29.37 -19.41 -3.54
N TYR A 11 -28.65 -20.34 -4.16
CA TYR A 11 -27.19 -20.44 -4.05
C TYR A 11 -26.45 -19.26 -4.67
N GLU A 12 -26.93 -18.78 -5.82
CA GLU A 12 -26.39 -17.62 -6.52
C GLU A 12 -26.51 -16.35 -5.66
N ILE A 13 -27.72 -16.04 -5.18
CA ILE A 13 -27.98 -14.88 -4.30
C ILE A 13 -27.18 -14.98 -2.99
N ALA A 14 -27.11 -16.19 -2.43
CA ALA A 14 -26.37 -16.43 -1.20
C ALA A 14 -24.85 -16.52 -1.42
N GLU A 15 -24.36 -16.54 -2.66
CA GLU A 15 -22.95 -16.75 -3.01
C GLU A 15 -22.34 -18.02 -2.36
N VAL A 16 -23.11 -19.10 -2.32
CA VAL A 16 -22.68 -20.38 -1.75
C VAL A 16 -22.88 -21.52 -2.73
N LYS A 17 -22.19 -22.65 -2.52
CA LYS A 17 -22.27 -23.81 -3.43
C LYS A 17 -23.02 -25.00 -2.82
N THR A 18 -23.30 -24.97 -1.51
CA THR A 18 -23.85 -26.11 -0.78
C THR A 18 -24.88 -25.70 0.26
N ILE A 19 -25.80 -26.63 0.59
CA ILE A 19 -26.77 -26.46 1.68
C ILE A 19 -26.07 -26.18 3.02
N ARG A 20 -24.92 -26.84 3.25
CA ARG A 20 -24.15 -26.66 4.50
C ARG A 20 -23.67 -25.22 4.63
N GLN A 21 -23.06 -24.67 3.58
CA GLN A 21 -22.62 -23.26 3.56
C GLN A 21 -23.81 -22.31 3.71
N LEU A 22 -24.92 -22.60 3.03
CA LEU A 22 -26.16 -21.81 3.13
C LEU A 22 -26.68 -21.72 4.57
N LYS A 23 -26.74 -22.85 5.29
CA LYS A 23 -27.17 -22.93 6.69
C LYS A 23 -26.16 -22.37 7.70
N ILE A 24 -24.88 -22.30 7.33
CA ILE A 24 -23.86 -21.63 8.14
C ILE A 24 -23.99 -20.11 7.98
N LYS A 25 -24.22 -19.63 6.75
CA LYS A 25 -24.36 -18.21 6.43
C LYS A 25 -25.61 -17.60 7.06
N TYR A 26 -26.71 -18.34 7.09
CA TYR A 26 -28.00 -17.88 7.62
C TYR A 26 -28.49 -18.82 8.72
N GLU A 27 -28.43 -18.35 9.97
CA GLU A 27 -28.81 -19.10 11.17
C GLU A 27 -30.27 -19.60 11.09
N ASP A 28 -31.16 -18.76 10.58
CA ASP A 28 -32.60 -19.04 10.42
C ASP A 28 -32.89 -20.25 9.52
N LEU A 29 -31.94 -20.63 8.67
CA LEU A 29 -32.08 -21.79 7.78
C LEU A 29 -31.71 -23.11 8.45
N LYS A 30 -31.08 -23.09 9.63
CA LYS A 30 -30.61 -24.32 10.29
C LYS A 30 -31.75 -25.30 10.56
N ALA A 31 -32.90 -24.79 11.02
CA ALA A 31 -34.08 -25.60 11.34
C ALA A 31 -34.84 -26.12 10.11
N LEU A 32 -34.57 -25.61 8.91
CA LEU A 32 -35.35 -25.96 7.71
C LEU A 32 -34.98 -27.32 7.12
N ASP A 33 -35.99 -28.10 6.72
CA ASP A 33 -35.80 -29.35 5.99
C ASP A 33 -35.65 -29.09 4.49
N MET A 34 -34.40 -28.99 4.03
CA MET A 34 -34.04 -28.67 2.63
C MET A 34 -34.34 -29.80 1.63
N ARG A 35 -35.06 -30.85 2.04
CA ARG A 35 -35.70 -31.79 1.11
C ARG A 35 -37.03 -31.24 0.59
N ARG A 36 -37.65 -30.30 1.31
CA ARG A 36 -38.96 -29.72 0.98
C ARG A 36 -38.82 -28.48 0.12
N ARG A 37 -39.67 -28.35 -0.90
CA ARG A 37 -39.69 -27.16 -1.76
C ARG A 37 -40.01 -25.88 -0.98
N SER A 38 -40.95 -25.92 -0.04
CA SER A 38 -41.31 -24.76 0.78
C SER A 38 -40.14 -24.21 1.59
N SER A 39 -39.26 -25.08 2.09
CA SER A 39 -38.03 -24.67 2.77
C SER A 39 -37.04 -23.96 1.84
N TRP A 40 -37.01 -24.33 0.56
CA TRP A 40 -36.22 -23.60 -0.44
C TRP A 40 -36.82 -22.24 -0.79
N GLU A 41 -38.14 -22.12 -0.83
CA GLU A 41 -38.82 -20.84 -1.07
C GLU A 41 -38.56 -19.88 0.10
N GLN A 42 -38.60 -20.38 1.34
CA GLN A 42 -38.19 -19.62 2.53
C GLN A 42 -36.70 -19.23 2.50
N ALA A 43 -35.82 -20.16 2.13
CA ALA A 43 -34.40 -19.88 2.04
C ALA A 43 -34.07 -18.80 1.00
N LEU A 44 -34.76 -18.81 -0.15
CA LEU A 44 -34.62 -17.77 -1.16
C LEU A 44 -35.03 -16.40 -0.60
N ALA A 45 -36.19 -16.32 0.07
CA ALA A 45 -36.68 -15.07 0.65
C ALA A 45 -35.72 -14.50 1.71
N ILE A 46 -35.18 -15.35 2.58
CA ILE A 46 -34.18 -14.96 3.58
C ILE A 46 -32.91 -14.44 2.89
N ALA A 47 -32.42 -15.16 1.87
CA ALA A 47 -31.21 -14.74 1.15
C ALA A 47 -31.41 -13.38 0.44
N GLN A 48 -32.57 -13.16 -0.18
CA GLN A 48 -32.95 -11.88 -0.80
C GLN A 48 -33.00 -10.74 0.22
N GLN A 49 -33.66 -10.95 1.36
CA GLN A 49 -33.75 -9.96 2.42
C GLN A 49 -32.37 -9.57 2.96
N HIS A 50 -31.46 -10.53 3.12
CA HIS A 50 -30.09 -10.24 3.54
C HIS A 50 -29.32 -9.44 2.49
N GLN A 51 -29.51 -9.74 1.20
CA GLN A 51 -28.86 -8.99 0.13
C GLN A 51 -29.36 -7.54 0.05
N GLU A 52 -30.65 -7.31 0.22
CA GLU A 52 -31.24 -5.97 0.30
C GLU A 52 -30.71 -5.18 1.50
N LYS A 53 -30.66 -5.80 2.68
CA LYS A 53 -30.08 -5.18 3.89
C LYS A 53 -28.62 -4.83 3.69
N PHE A 54 -27.85 -5.71 3.05
CA PHE A 54 -26.44 -5.46 2.78
C PHE A 54 -26.25 -4.33 1.74
N ALA A 55 -27.06 -4.29 0.69
CA ALA A 55 -27.05 -3.19 -0.28
C ALA A 55 -27.37 -1.85 0.40
N SER A 56 -28.40 -1.81 1.25
CA SER A 56 -28.74 -0.61 2.03
C SER A 56 -27.62 -0.20 2.99
N TRP A 57 -26.94 -1.17 3.61
CA TRP A 57 -25.77 -0.91 4.46
C TRP A 57 -24.58 -0.37 3.65
N LEU A 58 -24.36 -0.85 2.43
CA LEU A 58 -23.29 -0.34 1.55
C LEU A 58 -23.57 1.09 1.08
N GLU A 59 -24.82 1.41 0.77
CA GLU A 59 -25.21 2.77 0.37
C GLU A 59 -25.11 3.77 1.53
N ASN A 60 -25.44 3.33 2.74
CA ASN A 60 -25.35 4.16 3.93
C ASN A 60 -24.77 3.36 5.12
N PRO A 61 -23.43 3.20 5.16
CA PRO A 61 -22.81 2.47 6.26
C PRO A 61 -22.97 3.25 7.56
N PRO A 62 -23.04 2.55 8.71
CA PRO A 62 -23.02 3.19 10.02
C PRO A 62 -21.81 4.13 10.16
N ASP A 63 -22.01 5.22 10.89
CA ASP A 63 -21.02 6.30 10.95
C ASP A 63 -19.67 5.84 11.52
N GLU A 64 -19.68 4.87 12.45
CA GLU A 64 -18.46 4.22 12.98
C GLU A 64 -17.56 3.66 11.86
N TYR A 65 -18.15 3.06 10.82
CA TYR A 65 -17.37 2.54 9.69
C TYR A 65 -16.88 3.65 8.77
N LYS A 66 -17.68 4.71 8.56
CA LYS A 66 -17.24 5.88 7.77
C LYS A 66 -16.05 6.56 8.40
N GLU A 67 -16.06 6.73 9.72
CA GLU A 67 -14.96 7.32 10.49
C GLU A 67 -13.69 6.47 10.38
N LEU A 68 -13.82 5.15 10.55
CA LEU A 68 -12.69 4.22 10.39
C LEU A 68 -12.06 4.29 9.00
N PHE A 69 -12.87 4.29 7.93
CA PHE A 69 -12.34 4.41 6.57
C PHE A 69 -11.69 5.77 6.32
N ALA A 70 -12.29 6.87 6.79
CA ALA A 70 -11.70 8.20 6.69
C ALA A 70 -10.36 8.29 7.44
N GLU A 71 -10.24 7.64 8.60
CA GLU A 71 -8.98 7.56 9.35
C GLU A 71 -7.92 6.76 8.58
N ILE A 72 -8.30 5.61 8.01
CA ILE A 72 -7.40 4.80 7.17
C ILE A 72 -6.88 5.61 5.99
N ASP A 73 -7.76 6.32 5.28
CA ASP A 73 -7.39 7.15 4.14
C ASP A 73 -6.44 8.28 4.56
N ARG A 74 -6.72 8.93 5.69
CA ARG A 74 -5.86 9.98 6.25
C ARG A 74 -4.48 9.45 6.60
N VAL A 75 -4.40 8.35 7.34
CA VAL A 75 -3.13 7.76 7.78
C VAL A 75 -2.32 7.25 6.59
N SER A 76 -2.97 6.65 5.60
CA SER A 76 -2.31 6.21 4.36
C SER A 76 -1.73 7.39 3.59
N GLY A 77 -2.51 8.48 3.45
CA GLY A 77 -2.03 9.70 2.81
C GLY A 77 -0.86 10.36 3.55
N ASP A 78 -0.93 10.43 4.89
CA ASP A 78 0.16 10.95 5.72
C ASP A 78 1.45 10.12 5.54
N TYR A 79 1.33 8.80 5.49
CA TYR A 79 2.45 7.89 5.25
C TYR A 79 3.08 8.10 3.86
N ASP A 80 2.27 8.18 2.80
CA ASP A 80 2.77 8.41 1.43
C ASP A 80 3.52 9.75 1.33
N ASN A 81 3.03 10.80 1.99
CA ASN A 81 3.70 12.09 2.07
C ASN A 81 5.06 11.99 2.77
N GLN A 82 5.13 11.27 3.89
CA GLN A 82 6.39 11.05 4.60
C GLN A 82 7.39 10.24 3.76
N LEU A 83 6.91 9.22 3.02
CA LEU A 83 7.74 8.42 2.14
C LEU A 83 8.30 9.26 0.99
N ALA A 84 7.49 10.16 0.41
CA ALA A 84 7.95 11.09 -0.63
C ALA A 84 9.06 12.03 -0.10
N LEU A 85 8.85 12.59 1.10
CA LEU A 85 9.85 13.45 1.75
C LEU A 85 11.15 12.69 2.04
N LEU A 86 11.06 11.44 2.50
CA LEU A 86 12.22 10.59 2.76
C LEU A 86 13.04 10.36 1.48
N LYS A 87 12.38 10.02 0.36
CA LYS A 87 13.04 9.86 -0.94
C LYS A 87 13.75 11.12 -1.39
N GLN A 88 13.11 12.29 -1.22
CA GLN A 88 13.74 13.57 -1.54
C GLN A 88 15.00 13.81 -0.70
N LYS A 89 14.91 13.54 0.62
CA LYS A 89 16.06 13.68 1.52
C LYS A 89 17.19 12.71 1.17
N GLN A 90 16.85 11.47 0.83
CA GLN A 90 17.83 10.48 0.37
C GLN A 90 18.58 10.97 -0.86
N GLN A 91 17.87 11.51 -1.86
CA GLN A 91 18.51 12.06 -3.06
C GLN A 91 19.43 13.24 -2.72
N ALA A 92 19.03 14.10 -1.79
CA ALA A 92 19.85 15.22 -1.34
C ALA A 92 21.14 14.73 -0.64
N VAL A 93 21.06 13.68 0.18
CA VAL A 93 22.24 13.09 0.84
C VAL A 93 23.21 12.50 -0.17
N ILE A 94 22.72 11.83 -1.22
CA ILE A 94 23.56 11.30 -2.29
C ILE A 94 24.29 12.44 -3.00
N SER A 95 23.57 13.50 -3.40
CA SER A 95 24.19 14.67 -4.04
C SER A 95 25.26 15.32 -3.16
N ILE A 96 25.02 15.44 -1.85
CA ILE A 96 26.01 15.98 -0.92
C ILE A 96 27.25 15.08 -0.84
N ALA A 97 27.07 13.77 -0.88
CA ALA A 97 28.20 12.83 -0.88
C ALA A 97 29.04 12.98 -2.16
N ASP A 98 28.39 13.09 -3.32
CA ASP A 98 29.06 13.31 -4.61
C ASP A 98 29.82 14.66 -4.62
N ASP A 99 29.21 15.73 -4.09
CA ASP A 99 29.85 17.04 -3.97
C ASP A 99 31.07 17.02 -3.04
N LEU A 100 31.00 16.26 -1.94
CA LEU A 100 32.12 16.10 -1.00
C LEU A 100 33.27 15.30 -1.61
N GLU A 101 32.97 14.29 -2.43
CA GLU A 101 33.98 13.53 -3.18
C GLU A 101 34.69 14.45 -4.19
N GLY A 102 33.94 15.22 -4.96
CA GLY A 102 34.51 16.21 -5.89
C GLY A 102 35.38 17.24 -5.19
N LEU A 103 34.94 17.77 -4.05
CA LEU A 103 35.74 18.72 -3.26
C LEU A 103 37.04 18.07 -2.73
N ALA A 104 36.98 16.81 -2.32
CA ALA A 104 38.17 16.10 -1.85
C ALA A 104 39.21 15.95 -2.97
N ASP A 105 38.77 15.58 -4.17
CA ASP A 105 39.64 15.47 -5.35
C ASP A 105 40.28 16.81 -5.71
N GLU A 106 39.50 17.90 -5.72
CA GLU A 106 40.02 19.25 -5.95
C GLU A 106 41.10 19.65 -4.92
N ILE A 107 40.89 19.32 -3.65
CA ILE A 107 41.86 19.59 -2.59
C ILE A 107 43.16 18.79 -2.78
N TYR A 108 43.06 17.53 -3.19
CA TYR A 108 44.25 16.72 -3.47
C TYR A 108 45.05 17.27 -4.66
N ASP A 109 44.37 17.59 -5.76
CA ASP A 109 44.98 18.17 -6.95
C ASP A 109 45.70 19.50 -6.63
N GLU A 110 45.04 20.38 -5.87
CA GLU A 110 45.62 21.66 -5.48
C GLU A 110 46.81 21.47 -4.53
N GLY A 111 46.71 20.53 -3.60
CA GLY A 111 47.83 20.17 -2.71
C GLY A 111 49.06 19.68 -3.48
N ASP A 112 48.85 18.89 -4.54
CA ASP A 112 49.95 18.41 -5.38
C ASP A 112 50.54 19.51 -6.28
N ARG A 113 49.72 20.43 -6.79
CA ARG A 113 50.20 21.63 -7.49
C ARG A 113 51.08 22.49 -6.58
N LEU A 114 50.63 22.80 -5.38
CA LEU A 114 51.39 23.59 -4.42
C LEU A 114 52.74 22.95 -4.06
N LYS A 115 52.80 21.62 -3.92
CA LYS A 115 54.07 20.91 -3.72
C LYS A 115 55.03 21.12 -4.89
N GLN A 116 54.53 21.04 -6.13
CA GLN A 116 55.34 21.25 -7.33
C GLN A 116 55.85 22.70 -7.41
N GLU A 117 54.99 23.68 -7.14
CA GLU A 117 55.38 25.10 -7.14
C GLU A 117 56.48 25.39 -6.11
N VAL A 118 56.36 24.85 -4.90
CA VAL A 118 57.38 24.98 -3.84
C VAL A 118 58.71 24.36 -4.27
N GLU A 119 58.69 23.19 -4.88
CA GLU A 119 59.90 22.52 -5.35
C GLU A 119 60.60 23.31 -6.47
N ILE A 120 59.83 23.84 -7.42
CA ILE A 120 60.36 24.72 -8.48
C ILE A 120 60.97 25.98 -7.88
N ALA A 121 60.27 26.66 -6.98
CA ALA A 121 60.77 27.87 -6.32
C ALA A 121 62.08 27.60 -5.57
N ARG A 122 62.19 26.44 -4.90
CA ARG A 122 63.39 26.02 -4.19
C ARG A 122 64.57 25.80 -5.15
N GLN A 123 64.35 25.15 -6.29
CA GLN A 123 65.39 24.93 -7.29
C GLN A 123 65.89 26.25 -7.90
N ILE A 124 64.98 27.19 -8.19
CA ILE A 124 65.33 28.53 -8.67
C ILE A 124 66.20 29.27 -7.65
N ALA A 125 65.81 29.26 -6.36
CA ALA A 125 66.58 29.89 -5.31
C ALA A 125 67.99 29.30 -5.19
N GLN A 126 68.12 27.97 -5.24
CA GLN A 126 69.42 27.29 -5.21
C GLN A 126 70.30 27.65 -6.42
N GLN A 127 69.73 27.79 -7.61
CA GLN A 127 70.48 28.22 -8.80
C GLN A 127 70.89 29.70 -8.72
N ALA A 128 70.08 30.55 -8.09
CA ALA A 128 70.42 31.96 -7.89
C ALA A 128 71.59 32.14 -6.91
N ASP A 129 71.66 31.34 -5.84
CA ASP A 129 72.76 31.36 -4.86
C ASP A 129 74.10 30.83 -5.42
N LEU A 130 74.08 30.08 -6.54
CA LEU A 130 75.26 29.50 -7.17
C LEU A 130 75.87 30.37 -8.28
N ASN A 131 75.22 31.48 -8.66
CA ASN A 131 75.67 32.43 -9.70
C ASN A 131 76.16 33.75 -9.08
#